data_AF-A0AAD7S4C9-F1
#
_entry.id   AF-A0AAD7S4C9-F1
#
_cell.length_a   1.000
_cell.length_b   1.000
_cell.length_c   1.000
_cell.angle_alpha   90.00
_cell.angle_beta   90.00
_cell.angle_gamma   90.00
#
_symmetry.space_group_name_H-M   'P 1'
#
loop_
_entity.id
_entity.type
_entity.pdbx_description
1 polymer ?
#
loop_
_entity_poly.entity_id
_entity_poly.type
_entity_poly.pdbx_seq_one_letter_code
_entity_poly.pdbx_strand_id
1 'polypeptide(L)'
;MVIGPGGPLAGNITGVRLRHRPGRQHGNADTLLWRPCAAAGCEHCPRQEARAQLAPTVATLRIIDGEAGCLPLSPVQVQEEQERDAALTHVRSWLAAGKRPEWADVATLGTETRAYHSQWGGLERGMAPYIGGGGPLAEGPTCCSC
;
A
#
# COMPACT_ATOMS: atom_id res chain seq x y z
N MET A 1 -9.44 23.05 -37.50
CA MET A 1 -10.59 22.90 -36.59
C MET A 1 -11.64 22.06 -37.29
N VAL A 2 -11.71 20.77 -36.99
CA VAL A 2 -12.96 19.99 -36.86
C VAL A 2 -12.61 18.84 -35.92
N ILE A 3 -13.17 18.88 -34.71
CA ILE A 3 -13.18 17.76 -33.76
C ILE A 3 -14.47 17.01 -34.04
N GLY A 4 -14.36 15.74 -34.41
CA GLY A 4 -15.48 14.79 -34.55
C GLY A 4 -15.41 13.71 -33.46
N PRO A 5 -16.55 13.10 -33.09
CA PRO A 5 -16.88 12.75 -31.71
C PRO A 5 -16.24 11.45 -31.23
N GLY A 6 -16.02 11.41 -29.90
CA GLY A 6 -15.50 10.25 -29.19
C GLY A 6 -16.38 9.01 -29.33
N GLY A 7 -15.73 7.89 -29.58
CA GLY A 7 -16.20 6.54 -29.31
C GLY A 7 -15.33 5.90 -28.24
N PRO A 8 -15.82 4.85 -27.55
CA PRO A 8 -15.36 4.45 -26.23
C PRO A 8 -13.91 3.97 -26.25
N LEU A 9 -13.10 4.49 -25.33
CA LEU A 9 -11.83 3.88 -24.93
C LEU A 9 -12.15 2.59 -24.14
N ALA A 10 -12.66 1.58 -24.84
CA ALA A 10 -12.49 0.20 -24.43
C ALA A 10 -11.00 -0.11 -24.59
N GLY A 11 -10.19 0.35 -23.64
CA GLY A 11 -8.77 0.08 -23.57
C GLY A 11 -8.58 -1.40 -23.29
N ASN A 12 -8.62 -2.19 -24.36
CA ASN A 12 -8.18 -3.57 -24.34
C ASN A 12 -6.68 -3.50 -24.01
N ILE A 13 -6.27 -4.01 -22.84
CA ILE A 13 -4.86 -4.09 -22.43
C ILE A 13 -4.19 -5.21 -23.24
N THR A 14 -4.29 -5.17 -24.57
CA THR A 14 -3.74 -6.16 -25.50
C THR A 14 -2.38 -5.71 -26.04
N GLY A 15 -1.62 -4.95 -25.24
CA GLY A 15 -0.31 -4.44 -25.63
C GLY A 15 0.81 -4.69 -24.62
N VAL A 16 0.50 -5.15 -23.40
CA VAL A 16 1.53 -5.38 -22.38
C VAL A 16 2.08 -6.80 -22.55
N ARG A 17 3.20 -6.92 -23.26
CA ARG A 17 4.01 -8.15 -23.23
C ARG A 17 4.80 -8.17 -21.93
N LEU A 18 4.36 -8.99 -20.97
CA LEU A 18 5.17 -9.33 -19.80
C LEU A 18 6.49 -9.93 -20.28
N ARG A 19 7.57 -9.13 -20.24
CA ARG A 19 8.92 -9.62 -20.45
C ARG A 19 9.53 -9.92 -19.09
N HIS A 20 9.54 -11.20 -18.74
CA HIS A 20 10.32 -11.68 -17.62
C HIS A 20 11.80 -11.39 -17.91
N ARG A 21 12.40 -10.52 -17.10
CA ARG A 21 13.85 -10.29 -17.10
C ARG A 21 14.40 -11.08 -15.91
N PRO A 22 14.73 -12.37 -16.08
CA PRO A 22 15.31 -13.13 -14.98
C PRO A 22 16.56 -12.38 -14.51
N GLY A 23 16.68 -12.17 -13.21
CA GLY A 23 17.98 -11.81 -12.65
C GLY A 23 19.02 -12.84 -13.08
N ARG A 24 20.31 -12.49 -13.06
CA ARG A 24 21.32 -13.55 -12.95
C ARG A 24 20.91 -14.44 -11.77
N GLN A 25 21.17 -15.75 -11.84
CA GLN A 25 20.62 -16.85 -10.99
C GLN A 25 20.39 -16.58 -9.49
N HIS A 26 20.91 -15.49 -8.92
CA HIS A 26 20.88 -15.14 -7.50
C HIS A 26 20.57 -13.65 -7.23
N GLY A 27 20.08 -12.89 -8.21
CA GLY A 27 20.01 -11.42 -8.16
C GLY A 27 18.63 -10.82 -7.84
N ASN A 28 17.56 -11.62 -7.81
CA ASN A 28 16.21 -11.14 -7.44
C ASN A 28 15.70 -11.90 -6.21
N ALA A 29 14.93 -11.23 -5.35
CA ALA A 29 14.38 -11.81 -4.12
C ALA A 29 13.52 -13.05 -4.42
N ASP A 30 12.78 -13.02 -5.53
CA ASP A 30 11.96 -14.15 -6.00
C ASP A 30 12.77 -15.43 -6.27
N THR A 31 14.07 -15.30 -6.55
CA THR A 31 14.96 -16.43 -6.85
C THR A 31 15.43 -17.20 -5.61
N LEU A 32 15.29 -16.61 -4.41
CA LEU A 32 15.52 -17.32 -3.15
C LEU A 32 14.28 -18.12 -2.72
N LEU A 33 13.09 -17.70 -3.15
CA LEU A 33 11.82 -18.38 -2.85
C LEU A 33 11.56 -19.55 -3.80
N TRP A 34 11.76 -19.31 -5.09
CA TRP A 34 11.68 -20.32 -6.12
C TRP A 34 13.13 -20.70 -6.43
N ARG A 35 13.60 -21.85 -5.94
CA ARG A 35 15.01 -22.30 -5.98
C ARG A 35 15.30 -23.27 -7.15
N PRO A 36 15.19 -22.87 -8.44
CA PRO A 36 15.38 -23.77 -9.57
C PRO A 36 16.82 -24.30 -9.65
N CYS A 37 17.80 -23.62 -9.04
CA CYS A 37 19.20 -24.04 -9.02
C CYS A 37 19.51 -25.10 -7.94
N ALA A 38 18.57 -25.43 -7.05
CA ALA A 38 18.78 -26.44 -6.00
C ALA A 38 19.04 -27.84 -6.61
N ALA A 39 18.29 -28.20 -7.66
CA ALA A 39 18.48 -29.46 -8.38
C ALA A 39 19.85 -29.59 -9.08
N ALA A 40 20.53 -28.46 -9.30
CA ALA A 40 21.87 -28.40 -9.88
C ALA A 40 22.99 -28.35 -8.81
N GLY A 41 22.67 -28.56 -7.53
CA GLY A 41 23.67 -28.58 -6.44
C GLY A 41 24.23 -27.20 -6.10
N CYS A 42 23.45 -26.13 -6.28
CA CYS A 42 23.92 -24.77 -6.00
C CYS A 42 24.20 -24.52 -4.51
N GLU A 43 25.45 -24.17 -4.18
CA GLU A 43 25.88 -23.80 -2.83
C GLU A 43 25.61 -22.33 -2.46
N HIS A 44 25.26 -21.49 -3.44
CA HIS A 44 25.05 -20.06 -3.21
C HIS A 44 23.77 -19.79 -2.39
N CYS A 45 22.67 -20.47 -2.69
CA CYS A 45 21.40 -20.28 -1.99
C CYS A 45 21.49 -20.67 -0.49
N PRO A 46 22.01 -21.85 -0.10
CA PRO A 46 22.19 -22.19 1.32
C PRO A 46 23.08 -21.18 2.06
N ARG A 47 24.14 -20.68 1.42
CA ARG A 47 25.05 -19.70 2.00
C ARG A 47 24.39 -18.34 2.22
N GLN A 48 23.55 -17.91 1.28
CA GLN A 48 22.79 -16.66 1.41
C GLN A 48 21.65 -16.76 2.43
N GLU A 49 20.95 -17.90 2.49
CA GLU A 49 19.93 -18.17 3.51
C GLU A 49 20.55 -18.15 4.92
N ALA A 50 21.69 -18.84 5.12
CA ALA A 50 22.42 -18.81 6.38
C ALA A 50 22.87 -17.38 6.74
N ARG A 51 23.34 -16.60 5.76
CA ARG A 51 23.72 -15.19 5.98
C ARG A 51 22.52 -14.30 6.34
N ALA A 52 21.35 -14.55 5.76
CA ALA A 52 20.12 -13.83 6.09
C ALA A 52 19.60 -14.18 7.50
N GLN A 53 19.78 -15.43 7.94
CA GLN A 53 19.45 -15.86 9.30
C GLN A 53 20.38 -15.28 10.36
N LEU A 54 21.63 -14.97 9.98
CA LEU A 54 22.64 -14.34 10.84
C LEU A 54 22.61 -12.81 10.80
N ALA A 55 21.92 -12.21 9.83
CA ALA A 55 21.69 -10.77 9.84
C ALA A 55 20.82 -10.43 11.06
N PRO A 56 21.08 -9.32 11.78
CA PRO A 56 20.20 -8.86 12.84
C PRO A 56 18.80 -8.80 12.24
N THR A 57 17.91 -9.63 12.76
CA THR A 57 16.56 -9.78 12.24
C THR A 57 15.94 -8.39 12.21
N VAL A 58 15.47 -7.96 11.03
CA VAL A 58 14.43 -6.93 10.99
C VAL A 58 13.36 -7.48 11.92
N ALA A 59 13.17 -6.80 13.05
CA ALA A 59 12.29 -7.27 14.11
C ALA A 59 10.98 -7.70 13.46
N THR A 60 10.70 -8.99 13.48
CA THR A 60 9.41 -9.51 13.08
C THR A 60 8.41 -8.73 13.92
N LEU A 61 7.60 -7.88 13.30
CA LEU A 61 6.52 -7.19 13.99
C LEU A 61 5.58 -8.28 14.47
N ARG A 62 5.82 -8.77 15.69
CA ARG A 62 4.83 -9.50 16.45
C ARG A 62 3.79 -8.44 16.75
N ILE A 63 2.60 -8.60 16.21
CA ILE A 63 1.43 -7.97 16.80
C ILE A 63 1.33 -8.66 18.17
N ILE A 64 1.97 -8.04 19.17
CA ILE A 64 1.88 -8.49 20.56
C ILE A 64 0.50 -8.03 21.00
N ASP A 65 -0.46 -8.94 20.96
CA ASP A 65 -1.69 -8.77 21.72
C ASP A 65 -1.31 -8.81 23.21
N GLY A 66 -1.01 -7.64 23.78
CA GLY A 66 -0.95 -7.44 25.23
C GLY A 66 0.44 -7.27 25.87
N GLU A 67 0.51 -6.26 26.73
CA GLU A 67 1.49 -5.98 27.81
C GLU A 67 2.77 -5.15 27.55
N ALA A 68 2.94 -4.54 26.38
CA ALA A 68 3.77 -3.33 26.30
C ALA A 68 3.34 -2.40 25.15
N GLY A 69 2.55 -1.37 25.49
CA GLY A 69 2.55 -0.10 24.78
C GLY A 69 1.47 0.17 23.72
N CYS A 70 0.80 -0.85 23.18
CA CYS A 70 -0.28 -0.64 22.21
C CYS A 70 -1.57 -1.28 22.72
N LEU A 71 -2.28 -0.61 23.63
CA LEU A 71 -3.68 -0.96 23.87
C LEU A 71 -4.46 -0.67 22.59
N PRO A 72 -5.35 -1.57 22.14
CA PRO A 72 -6.21 -1.29 21.01
C PRO A 72 -7.06 -0.06 21.36
N LEU A 73 -6.83 1.05 20.66
CA LEU A 73 -7.64 2.24 20.79
C LEU A 73 -9.08 1.86 20.48
N SER A 74 -10.01 2.27 21.34
CA SER A 74 -11.43 2.16 21.02
C SER A 74 -11.73 2.97 19.75
N PRO A 75 -12.77 2.64 18.98
CA PRO A 75 -13.14 3.42 17.79
C PRO A 75 -13.33 4.91 18.06
N VAL A 76 -13.81 5.25 19.27
CA VAL A 76 -13.97 6.65 19.71
C VAL A 76 -12.61 7.32 19.87
N GLN A 77 -11.66 6.67 20.53
CA GLN A 77 -10.30 7.21 20.69
C GLN A 77 -9.59 7.35 19.35
N VAL A 78 -9.76 6.39 18.43
CA VAL A 78 -9.22 6.50 17.07
C VAL A 78 -9.79 7.74 16.37
N GLN A 79 -11.10 7.96 16.47
CA GLN A 79 -11.75 9.13 15.89
C GLN A 79 -11.20 10.44 16.48
N GLU A 80 -11.08 10.52 17.80
CA GLU A 80 -10.53 11.70 18.49
C GLU A 80 -9.08 11.98 18.08
N GLU A 81 -8.23 10.95 17.96
CA GLU A 81 -6.86 11.10 17.47
C GLU A 81 -6.81 11.60 16.03
N GLN A 82 -7.67 11.05 15.16
CA GLN A 82 -7.76 11.48 13.76
C GLN A 82 -8.25 12.92 13.62
N GLU A 83 -9.15 13.38 14.49
CA GLU A 83 -9.64 14.76 14.52
C GLU A 83 -8.56 15.74 14.99
N ARG A 84 -7.61 15.29 15.82
CA ARG A 84 -6.45 16.08 16.26
C ARG A 84 -5.30 16.06 15.26
N ASP A 85 -5.26 15.11 14.35
CA ASP A 85 -4.22 15.00 13.33
C ASP A 85 -4.34 16.15 12.29
N ALA A 86 -3.31 17.00 12.24
CA ALA A 86 -3.27 18.15 11.35
C ALA A 86 -3.23 17.77 9.87
N ALA A 87 -2.54 16.67 9.51
CA ALA A 87 -2.47 16.20 8.13
C ALA A 87 -3.83 15.67 7.67
N LEU A 88 -4.49 14.86 8.51
CA LEU A 88 -5.84 14.35 8.22
C LEU A 88 -6.87 15.48 8.17
N THR A 89 -6.73 16.52 8.99
CA THR A 89 -7.59 17.71 8.91
C THR A 89 -7.55 18.34 7.51
N HIS A 90 -6.37 18.54 6.93
CA HIS A 90 -6.24 19.05 5.56
C HIS A 90 -6.85 18.10 4.52
N VAL A 91 -6.50 16.81 4.60
CA VAL A 91 -6.98 15.80 3.64
C VAL A 91 -8.50 15.67 3.66
N ARG A 92 -9.12 15.68 4.85
CA ARG A 92 -10.58 15.67 5.01
C ARG A 92 -11.24 16.88 4.37
N SER A 93 -10.65 18.06 4.50
CA SER A 93 -11.18 19.27 3.86
C SER A 93 -11.17 19.18 2.32
N TRP A 94 -10.13 18.59 1.74
CA TRP A 94 -10.00 18.41 0.30
C TRP A 94 -11.00 17.38 -0.22
N LEU A 95 -11.18 16.27 0.50
CA LEU A 95 -12.16 15.24 0.19
C LEU A 95 -13.59 15.77 0.30
N ALA A 96 -13.91 16.52 1.34
CA ALA A 96 -15.21 17.17 1.49
C ALA A 96 -15.50 18.17 0.37
N ALA A 97 -14.47 18.89 -0.11
CA ALA A 97 -14.56 19.78 -1.26
C ALA A 97 -14.55 19.04 -2.61
N GLY A 98 -14.30 17.72 -2.63
CA GLY A 98 -14.14 16.93 -3.84
C GLY A 98 -13.01 17.42 -4.75
N LYS A 99 -12.02 18.13 -4.19
CA LYS A 99 -11.00 18.85 -4.97
C LYS A 99 -9.61 18.54 -4.44
N ARG A 100 -8.76 18.04 -5.33
CA ARG A 100 -7.32 17.97 -5.08
C ARG A 100 -6.73 19.40 -5.11
N PRO A 101 -6.02 19.85 -4.07
CA PRO A 101 -5.35 21.15 -4.08
C PRO A 101 -4.17 21.17 -5.07
N GLU A 102 -3.72 22.36 -5.45
CA GLU A 102 -2.54 22.52 -6.30
C GLU A 102 -1.25 22.18 -5.53
N TRP A 103 -0.21 21.75 -6.25
CA TRP A 103 1.05 21.38 -5.60
C TRP A 103 1.67 22.55 -4.82
N ALA A 104 1.56 23.77 -5.33
CA ALA A 104 2.09 24.97 -4.68
C ALA A 104 1.52 25.17 -3.26
N ASP A 105 0.23 24.84 -3.07
CA ASP A 105 -0.46 24.98 -1.79
C ASP A 105 -0.06 23.89 -0.78
N VAL A 106 0.43 22.74 -1.26
CA VAL A 106 0.78 21.57 -0.42
C VAL A 106 2.28 21.45 -0.19
N ALA A 107 3.12 22.02 -1.06
CA ALA A 107 4.57 21.89 -1.00
C ALA A 107 5.15 22.39 0.33
N THR A 108 4.53 23.39 0.94
CA THR A 108 4.92 24.00 2.22
C THR A 108 4.40 23.26 3.45
N LEU A 109 3.46 22.32 3.29
CA LEU A 109 2.86 21.54 4.38
C LEU A 109 3.77 20.39 4.84
N GLY A 110 3.28 19.55 5.76
CA GLY A 110 4.01 18.38 6.27
C GLY A 110 4.32 17.33 5.22
N THR A 111 5.27 16.44 5.53
CA THR A 111 5.63 15.28 4.70
C THR A 111 4.45 14.36 4.46
N GLU A 112 3.65 14.13 5.50
CA GLU A 112 2.48 13.26 5.54
C GLU A 112 1.39 13.83 4.62
N THR A 113 1.13 15.14 4.73
CA THR A 113 0.16 15.86 3.88
C THR A 113 0.54 15.79 2.40
N ARG A 114 1.82 15.97 2.06
CA ARG A 114 2.33 15.77 0.68
C ARG A 114 2.19 14.32 0.20
N ALA A 115 2.38 13.35 1.09
CA ALA A 115 2.20 11.94 0.77
C ALA A 115 0.74 11.62 0.44
N TYR A 116 -0.22 12.15 1.22
CA TYR A 116 -1.65 11.99 0.91
C TYR A 116 -2.05 12.66 -0.40
N HIS A 117 -1.52 13.86 -0.68
CA HIS A 117 -1.74 14.53 -1.97
C HIS A 117 -1.28 13.69 -3.17
N SER A 118 -0.12 13.04 -3.05
CA SER A 118 0.41 12.15 -4.09
C SER A 118 -0.46 10.92 -4.30
N GLN A 119 -1.19 10.49 -3.27
CA GLN A 119 -2.09 9.33 -3.26
C GLN A 119 -3.55 9.69 -3.59
N TRP A 120 -3.83 10.91 -4.07
CA TRP A 120 -5.18 11.43 -4.29
C TRP A 120 -6.14 10.44 -4.97
N GLY A 121 -5.71 9.80 -6.06
CA GLY A 121 -6.56 8.87 -6.79
C GLY A 121 -7.05 7.69 -5.93
N GLY A 122 -6.28 7.23 -4.95
CA GLY A 122 -6.71 6.19 -4.00
C GLY A 122 -7.69 6.71 -2.95
N LEU A 123 -7.50 7.96 -2.50
CA LEU A 123 -8.40 8.61 -1.54
C LEU A 123 -9.79 8.83 -2.14
N GLU A 124 -9.86 9.30 -3.39
CA GLU A 124 -11.11 9.54 -4.13
C GLU A 124 -11.90 8.25 -4.40
N ARG A 125 -11.20 7.11 -4.56
CA ARG A 125 -11.82 5.80 -4.81
C ARG A 125 -12.27 5.06 -3.54
N GLY A 126 -12.19 5.69 -2.37
CA GLY A 126 -12.71 5.08 -1.14
C GLY A 126 -11.68 4.29 -0.33
N MET A 127 -10.42 4.76 -0.24
CA MET A 127 -9.66 4.64 1.03
C MET A 127 -10.23 5.56 2.14
N ALA A 128 -11.48 5.99 1.98
CA ALA A 128 -12.25 6.82 2.89
C ALA A 128 -12.87 6.11 4.12
N PRO A 129 -13.04 4.76 4.23
CA PRO A 129 -13.77 4.21 5.37
C PRO A 129 -12.99 4.31 6.69
N TYR A 130 -11.73 4.72 6.66
CA TYR A 130 -10.92 5.00 7.85
C TYR A 130 -10.73 6.48 8.14
N ILE A 131 -11.31 7.38 7.35
CA ILE A 131 -11.18 8.85 7.50
C ILE A 131 -12.53 9.53 7.79
N GLY A 132 -13.64 8.81 7.63
CA GLY A 132 -14.98 9.27 8.02
C GLY A 132 -15.70 8.17 8.77
N GLY A 133 -15.98 8.40 10.06
CA GLY A 133 -16.75 7.49 10.89
C GLY A 133 -18.13 7.18 10.32
N GLY A 134 -18.59 5.95 10.59
CA GLY A 134 -20.01 5.58 10.51
C GLY A 134 -20.47 5.01 9.17
N GLY A 135 -20.00 3.81 8.83
CA GLY A 135 -20.72 2.90 7.94
C GLY A 135 -20.80 1.52 8.60
N PRO A 136 -21.95 0.81 8.54
CA PRO A 136 -22.04 -0.53 9.09
C PRO A 136 -20.98 -1.42 8.42
N LEU A 137 -20.30 -2.24 9.22
CA LEU A 137 -19.42 -3.29 8.76
C LEU A 137 -20.21 -4.18 7.80
N ALA A 138 -20.13 -3.89 6.50
CA ALA A 138 -20.59 -4.79 5.47
C ALA A 138 -19.79 -6.07 5.66
N GLU A 139 -20.50 -7.14 5.97
CA GLU A 139 -19.96 -8.47 6.16
C GLU A 139 -19.02 -8.78 5.00
N GLY A 140 -17.74 -8.96 5.34
CA GLY A 140 -16.72 -9.28 4.34
C GLY A 140 -17.10 -10.57 3.62
N PRO A 141 -16.69 -10.73 2.34
CA PRO A 141 -16.97 -11.96 1.62
C PRO A 141 -16.41 -13.14 2.41
N THR A 142 -17.31 -14.07 2.77
CA THR A 142 -16.95 -15.35 3.36
C THR A 142 -15.89 -15.99 2.49
N CYS A 143 -14.74 -16.27 3.12
CA CYS A 143 -13.63 -16.96 2.48
C CYS A 143 -14.15 -18.23 1.80
N CYS A 144 -13.75 -18.42 0.54
CA CYS A 144 -14.03 -19.62 -0.24
C CYS A 144 -13.74 -20.87 0.60
N SER A 145 -14.77 -21.70 0.80
CA SER A 145 -14.60 -23.07 1.27
C SER A 145 -13.80 -23.84 0.22
N CYS A 146 -12.62 -24.32 0.62
CA CYS A 146 -11.91 -25.40 -0.06
C CYS A 146 -12.55 -26.75 0.28
#